data_AF-A0A536UUR0-F1
#
_entry.id   AF-A0A536UUR0-F1
#
_cell.length_a   1.000
_cell.length_b   1.000
_cell.length_c   1.000
_cell.angle_alpha   90.00
_cell.angle_beta   90.00
_cell.angle_gamma   90.00
#
_symmetry.space_group_name_H-M   'P 1'
#
loop_
_entity.id
_entity.type
_entity.pdbx_description
1 polymer ?
#
loop_
_entity_poly.entity_id
_entity_poly.type
_entity_poly.pdbx_seq_one_letter_code
_entity_poly.pdbx_strand_id
1 'polypeptide(L)'
;MRTNIVIDDALLEAAMKAGPFSTKKEAVEAGLRLLARQAAYREILALRGKLRWDDAPKTASPMVAEPRAAYAARKAAKSGGGRKA
;
A
#
# COMPACT_ATOMS: atom_id res chain seq x y z
N MET A 1 9.02 -24.43 -8.38
CA MET A 1 9.86 -24.46 -9.60
C MET A 1 11.15 -23.72 -9.33
N ARG A 2 12.30 -24.19 -9.82
CA ARG A 2 13.58 -23.47 -9.70
C ARG A 2 13.79 -22.63 -10.97
N THR A 3 14.02 -21.34 -10.78
CA THR A 3 14.19 -20.38 -11.88
C THR A 3 15.37 -19.47 -11.55
N ASN A 4 16.21 -19.20 -12.53
CA ASN A 4 17.31 -18.24 -12.39
C ASN A 4 16.84 -16.87 -12.87
N ILE A 5 16.89 -15.87 -11.98
CA ILE A 5 16.48 -14.50 -12.25
C ILE A 5 17.52 -13.53 -11.67
N VAL A 6 17.75 -12.41 -12.34
CA VAL A 6 18.59 -11.32 -11.85
C VAL A 6 17.72 -10.39 -11.00
N ILE A 7 18.14 -10.11 -9.77
CA ILE A 7 17.43 -9.27 -8.80
C ILE A 7 18.40 -8.22 -8.28
N ASP A 8 17.91 -7.01 -8.04
CA ASP A 8 18.66 -5.95 -7.35
C ASP A 8 18.97 -6.36 -5.89
N ASP A 9 20.25 -6.31 -5.51
CA ASP A 9 20.70 -6.72 -4.19
C ASP A 9 20.18 -5.80 -3.07
N ALA A 10 20.08 -4.49 -3.32
CA ALA A 10 19.57 -3.54 -2.34
C ALA A 10 18.07 -3.77 -2.08
N LEU A 11 17.31 -4.12 -3.13
CA LEU A 11 15.91 -4.50 -3.00
C LEU A 11 15.76 -5.76 -2.14
N LEU A 12 16.58 -6.78 -2.41
CA LEU A 12 16.52 -8.04 -1.68
C LEU A 12 16.93 -7.86 -0.22
N GLU A 13 17.97 -7.06 0.05
CA GLU A 13 18.35 -6.70 1.42
C GLU A 13 17.24 -5.96 2.16
N ALA A 14 16.59 -4.99 1.51
CA ALA A 14 15.48 -4.28 2.11
C ALA A 14 14.33 -5.24 2.47
N ALA A 15 14.01 -6.18 1.57
CA ALA A 15 12.99 -7.19 1.83
C ALA A 15 13.37 -8.13 3.00
N MET A 16 14.62 -8.60 3.04
CA MET A 16 15.14 -9.44 4.12
C MET A 16 15.15 -8.72 5.47
N LYS A 17 15.44 -7.41 5.50
CA LYS A 17 15.40 -6.59 6.72
C LYS A 17 13.98 -6.26 7.19
N ALA A 18 13.02 -6.16 6.26
CA ALA A 18 11.64 -5.77 6.55
C ALA A 18 10.79 -6.89 7.16
N GLY A 19 11.20 -8.16 7.02
CA GLY A 19 10.41 -9.31 7.48
C GLY A 19 11.26 -10.40 8.13
N PRO A 20 10.63 -11.42 8.73
CA PRO A 20 11.32 -12.53 9.38
C PRO A 20 11.76 -13.59 8.35
N PHE A 21 12.52 -13.20 7.32
CA PHE A 21 12.96 -14.12 6.27
C PHE A 21 14.35 -14.67 6.56
N SER A 22 14.51 -15.99 6.50
CA SER A 22 15.80 -16.64 6.74
C SER A 22 16.57 -16.85 5.44
N THR A 23 15.87 -16.94 4.31
CA THR A 23 16.47 -17.17 2.99
C THR A 23 15.98 -16.20 1.93
N LYS A 24 16.83 -15.95 0.92
CA LYS A 24 16.48 -15.15 -0.27
C LYS A 24 15.21 -15.68 -0.96
N LYS A 25 15.03 -17.00 -1.01
CA LYS A 25 13.86 -17.65 -1.59
C LYS A 25 12.58 -17.30 -0.84
N GLU A 26 12.60 -17.34 0.49
CA GLU A 26 11.42 -17.00 1.32
C GLU A 26 10.98 -15.56 1.12
N ALA A 27 11.92 -14.62 1.09
CA ALA A 27 11.62 -13.21 0.83
C ALA A 27 10.96 -13.02 -0.55
N VAL A 28 11.49 -13.69 -1.58
CA VAL A 28 10.91 -13.64 -2.93
C VAL A 28 9.52 -14.27 -2.98
N GLU A 29 9.31 -15.43 -2.37
CA GLU A 29 7.99 -16.07 -2.32
C GLU A 29 6.97 -15.23 -1.55
N ALA A 30 7.38 -14.61 -0.44
CA ALA A 30 6.52 -13.71 0.33
C ALA A 30 6.12 -12.47 -0.48
N GLY A 31 7.06 -11.89 -1.23
CA GLY A 31 6.78 -10.78 -2.16
C GLY A 31 5.77 -11.17 -3.25
N LEU A 32 5.94 -12.35 -3.87
CA LEU A 32 5.01 -12.85 -4.88
C LEU A 32 3.60 -13.09 -4.31
N ARG A 33 3.50 -13.67 -3.11
CA ARG A 33 2.22 -13.86 -2.41
C ARG A 33 1.54 -12.52 -2.10
N LEU A 34 2.32 -11.51 -1.71
CA LEU A 34 1.80 -10.17 -1.45
C LEU A 34 1.21 -9.55 -2.73
N LEU A 35 1.89 -9.68 -3.87
CA LEU A 35 1.39 -9.17 -5.15
C LEU A 35 0.08 -9.86 -5.57
N ALA A 36 -0.01 -11.18 -5.42
CA ALA A 36 -1.25 -11.92 -5.68
C ALA A 36 -2.40 -11.43 -4.78
N ARG A 37 -2.12 -11.22 -3.49
CA ARG A 37 -3.12 -10.69 -2.54
C ARG A 37 -3.56 -9.27 -2.90
N GLN A 38 -2.63 -8.41 -3.31
CA GLN A 38 -2.95 -7.05 -3.75
C GLN A 38 -3.84 -7.04 -5.00
N ALA A 39 -3.62 -7.97 -5.95
CA ALA A 39 -4.49 -8.11 -7.11
C ALA A 39 -5.94 -8.40 -6.69
N ALA A 40 -6.16 -9.37 -5.80
CA ALA A 40 -7.48 -9.67 -5.26
C ALA A 40 -8.13 -8.46 -4.56
N TYR A 41 -7.35 -7.67 -3.82
CA TYR A 41 -7.86 -6.44 -3.20
C TYR A 41 -8.28 -5.38 -4.20
N ARG A 42 -7.57 -5.26 -5.32
CA ARG A 42 -7.96 -4.35 -6.40
C ARG A 42 -9.28 -4.76 -7.04
N GLU A 43 -9.54 -6.05 -7.19
CA GLU A 43 -10.82 -6.55 -7.69
C GLU A 43 -11.97 -6.21 -6.74
N ILE A 44 -11.78 -6.41 -5.44
CA ILE A 44 -12.78 -6.01 -4.42
C ILE A 44 -13.01 -4.49 -4.46
N LEU A 45 -11.96 -3.68 -4.54
CA LEU A 45 -12.09 -2.23 -4.65
C LEU A 45 -12.80 -1.80 -5.94
N ALA A 46 -12.66 -2.55 -7.03
CA ALA A 46 -13.36 -2.29 -8.30
C ALA A 46 -14.88 -2.54 -8.22
N LEU A 47 -15.35 -3.25 -7.18
CA LEU A 47 -16.77 -3.45 -6.87
C LEU A 47 -17.36 -2.30 -6.03
N ARG A 48 -16.54 -1.34 -5.59
CA ARG A 48 -17.01 -0.18 -4.82
C ARG A 48 -18.08 0.59 -5.60
N GLY A 49 -19.25 0.76 -4.97
CA GLY A 49 -20.39 1.45 -5.57
C GLY A 49 -21.19 0.64 -6.60
N LYS A 50 -20.76 -0.58 -6.92
CA LYS A 50 -21.48 -1.50 -7.84
C LYS A 50 -22.31 -2.55 -7.09
N LEU A 51 -21.94 -2.86 -5.86
CA LEU A 51 -22.64 -3.84 -5.04
C LEU A 51 -23.86 -3.19 -4.38
N ARG A 52 -24.99 -3.89 -4.44
CA ARG A 52 -26.21 -3.58 -3.70
C ARG A 52 -26.33 -4.60 -2.58
N TRP A 53 -26.32 -4.11 -1.34
CA TRP A 53 -26.48 -4.95 -0.15
C TRP A 53 -27.95 -5.35 0.01
N ASP A 54 -28.21 -6.56 0.52
CA ASP A 54 -29.58 -7.11 0.62
C ASP A 54 -30.48 -6.30 1.58
N ASP A 55 -29.88 -5.65 2.57
CA ASP A 55 -30.52 -4.75 3.52
C ASP A 55 -30.55 -3.29 3.05
N ALA A 56 -30.00 -2.98 1.86
CA ALA A 56 -30.00 -1.61 1.34
C ALA A 56 -31.44 -1.15 1.03
N PRO A 57 -31.87 0.03 1.50
CA PRO A 57 -33.20 0.55 1.23
C PRO A 57 -33.44 0.65 -0.29
N LYS A 58 -34.66 0.32 -0.74
CA LYS A 58 -35.01 0.29 -2.18
C LYS A 58 -34.71 1.63 -2.89
N THR A 59 -34.75 2.72 -2.13
CA THR A 59 -34.39 4.09 -2.48
C THR A 59 -33.05 4.47 -1.83
N ALA A 60 -31.95 3.82 -2.20
CA ALA A 60 -30.64 4.28 -1.78
C ALA A 60 -30.37 5.63 -2.46
N SER A 61 -30.61 6.73 -1.77
CA SER A 61 -30.14 8.06 -2.17
C SER A 61 -28.64 7.97 -2.47
N PRO A 62 -28.12 8.65 -3.51
CA PRO A 62 -26.70 8.60 -3.82
C PRO A 62 -25.93 9.01 -2.57
N MET A 63 -25.09 8.11 -2.09
CA MET A 63 -24.31 8.29 -0.88
C MET A 63 -23.47 9.56 -1.05
N VAL A 64 -23.85 10.63 -0.36
CA VAL A 64 -23.16 11.93 -0.43
C VAL A 64 -21.81 11.74 0.25
N ALA A 65 -20.78 11.47 -0.55
CA ALA A 65 -19.41 11.47 -0.04
C ALA A 65 -19.01 12.92 0.19
N GLU A 66 -18.79 13.30 1.46
CA GLU A 66 -18.22 14.61 1.74
C GLU A 66 -16.86 14.76 1.04
N PRO A 67 -16.57 15.93 0.45
CA PRO A 67 -15.29 16.18 -0.19
C PRO A 67 -14.17 15.98 0.84
N ARG A 68 -13.12 15.28 0.40
CA ARG A 68 -11.97 14.93 1.23
C ARG A 68 -11.37 16.22 1.81
N ALA A 69 -11.35 16.34 3.14
CA ALA A 69 -10.86 17.53 3.82
C ALA A 69 -9.42 17.87 3.39
N ALA A 70 -9.21 19.08 2.87
CA ALA A 70 -7.90 19.58 2.48
C ALA A 70 -7.14 20.06 3.72
N TYR A 71 -6.50 19.13 4.44
CA TYR A 71 -5.59 19.52 5.51
C TYR A 71 -4.29 20.05 4.90
N ALA A 72 -4.10 21.38 4.92
CA ALA A 72 -2.84 21.98 4.54
C ALA A 72 -1.79 21.65 5.60
N ALA A 73 -0.88 20.73 5.30
CA ALA A 73 0.29 20.49 6.14
C ALA A 73 1.10 21.80 6.22
N ARG A 74 1.04 22.47 7.37
CA ARG A 74 1.83 23.67 7.63
C ARG A 74 3.30 23.27 7.53
N LYS A 75 4.02 23.77 6.53
CA LYS A 75 5.47 23.55 6.43
C LYS A 75 6.11 24.03 7.73
N ALA A 76 6.76 23.12 8.45
CA ALA A 76 7.65 23.49 9.54
C ALA A 76 8.69 24.46 8.98
N ALA A 77 8.73 25.67 9.54
CA ALA A 77 9.72 26.66 9.18
C ALA A 77 11.11 26.07 9.42
N LYS A 78 11.95 26.05 8.38
CA LYS A 78 13.38 25.77 8.52
C LYS A 78 13.98 26.86 9.40
N SER A 79 14.18 26.61 10.69
CA SER A 79 15.14 27.38 11.50
C SER A 79 16.54 26.90 11.15
N GLY A 80 17.00 27.29 9.96
CA GLY A 80 18.42 27.32 9.63
C GLY A 80 19.03 28.52 10.35
N GLY A 81 19.88 28.24 11.34
CA GLY A 81 20.50 29.28 12.15
C GLY A 81 21.74 28.76 12.85
N GLY A 82 22.65 28.14 12.10
CA GLY A 82 24.02 28.00 12.56
C GLY A 82 24.64 29.39 12.73
N ARG A 83 25.18 29.68 13.91
CA ARG A 83 26.25 30.65 14.06
C ARG A 83 27.22 30.16 15.14
N LYS A 84 28.46 29.99 14.68
CA LYS A 84 29.68 29.66 15.43
C LYS A 84 29.92 30.63 16.59
N ALA A 85 30.46 30.13 17.70
CA ALA A 85 31.79 30.44 18.24
C ALA A 85 32.11 29.43 19.33
#